data_AF-A0A525ICV4-F1
#
_entry.id   AF-A0A525ICV4-F1
#
_cell.length_a   1.000
_cell.length_b   1.000
_cell.length_c   1.000
_cell.angle_alpha   90.00
_cell.angle_beta   90.00
_cell.angle_gamma   90.00
#
_symmetry.space_group_name_H-M   'P 1'
#
loop_
_entity.id
_entity.type
_entity.pdbx_description
1 polymer ?
#
loop_
_entity_poly.entity_id
_entity_poly.type
_entity_poly.pdbx_seq_one_letter_code
_entity_poly.pdbx_strand_id
1 'polypeptide(L)'
;MKFTGRIDVPAPRQAVFEKLRDAHFFASCVDGVQDLVEIDDRHYTATLETRVAYIKFRFAVSVEIVELDEPVRVVARVEGTPIGMVGRLTATSTGNLEEQDGGTAVNYELEVALTGKLGSLGQPVLKSKAKEMERQFASRIQAKFQATNAGSAT
;
A
#
# COMPACT_ATOMS: atom_id res chain seq x y z
N MET A 1 1.43 14.03 7.67
CA MET A 1 -0.01 13.72 7.88
C MET A 1 -0.13 12.24 8.13
N LYS A 2 -1.14 11.81 8.88
CA LYS A 2 -1.30 10.41 9.29
C LYS A 2 -2.65 9.88 8.85
N PHE A 3 -2.65 8.68 8.30
CA PHE A 3 -3.84 7.91 7.94
C PHE A 3 -3.79 6.58 8.68
N THR A 4 -4.93 6.15 9.21
CA THR A 4 -5.06 4.87 9.90
C THR A 4 -6.33 4.21 9.43
N GLY A 5 -6.32 2.89 9.34
CA GLY A 5 -7.50 2.12 8.98
C GLY A 5 -7.33 0.65 9.31
N ARG A 6 -8.37 -0.11 8.99
CA ARG A 6 -8.43 -1.56 9.20
C ARG A 6 -8.98 -2.21 7.95
N ILE A 7 -8.34 -3.29 7.53
CA ILE A 7 -8.79 -4.13 6.41
C ILE A 7 -8.95 -5.55 6.93
N ASP A 8 -10.18 -6.07 6.88
CA ASP A 8 -10.44 -7.47 7.20
C ASP A 8 -10.22 -8.34 5.96
N VAL A 9 -9.42 -9.39 6.10
CA VAL A 9 -9.05 -10.34 5.04
C VAL A 9 -9.53 -11.73 5.44
N PRO A 10 -10.32 -12.43 4.60
CA PRO A 10 -10.86 -13.75 4.92
C PRO A 10 -9.82 -14.86 4.66
N ALA A 11 -8.68 -14.77 5.32
CA ALA A 11 -7.59 -15.74 5.22
C ALA A 11 -6.80 -15.82 6.54
N PRO A 12 -6.11 -16.94 6.81
CA PRO A 12 -5.26 -17.07 8.00
C PRO A 12 -4.14 -16.03 8.03
N ARG A 13 -3.77 -15.58 9.23
CA ARG A 13 -2.79 -14.51 9.45
C ARG A 13 -1.47 -14.73 8.72
N GLN A 14 -0.97 -15.96 8.74
CA GLN A 14 0.25 -16.36 8.05
C GLN A 14 0.17 -16.11 6.53
N ALA A 15 -0.91 -16.57 5.88
CA ALA A 15 -1.10 -16.39 4.44
C ALA A 15 -1.25 -14.91 4.05
N VAL A 16 -1.89 -14.11 4.92
CA VAL A 16 -2.00 -12.66 4.73
C VAL A 16 -0.64 -11.99 4.83
N PHE A 17 0.16 -12.35 5.84
CA PHE A 17 1.51 -11.84 6.02
C PHE A 17 2.39 -12.13 4.80
N GLU A 18 2.43 -13.39 4.36
CA GLU A 18 3.23 -13.84 3.21
C GLU A 18 2.88 -13.08 1.91
N LYS A 19 1.60 -12.76 1.69
CA LYS A 19 1.19 -11.98 0.53
C LYS A 19 1.45 -10.48 0.68
N LEU A 20 1.38 -9.92 1.89
CA LEU A 20 1.68 -8.51 2.11
C LEU A 20 3.18 -8.21 1.94
N ARG A 21 4.07 -9.18 2.21
CA ARG A 21 5.51 -9.05 1.93
C ARG A 21 5.88 -9.28 0.46
N ASP A 22 5.00 -9.89 -0.33
CA ASP A 22 5.19 -10.08 -1.77
C ASP A 22 4.91 -8.76 -2.50
N ALA A 23 5.96 -8.11 -2.98
CA ALA A 23 5.87 -6.81 -3.62
C ALA A 23 5.01 -6.84 -4.90
N HIS A 24 5.03 -7.93 -5.67
CA HIS A 24 4.20 -8.08 -6.87
C HIS A 24 2.72 -8.23 -6.52
N PHE A 25 2.41 -9.02 -5.48
CA PHE A 25 1.06 -9.13 -4.96
C PHE A 25 0.56 -7.78 -4.43
N PHE A 26 1.37 -7.11 -3.61
CA PHE A 26 1.04 -5.82 -3.02
C PHE A 26 0.81 -4.76 -4.11
N ALA A 27 1.74 -4.61 -5.06
CA ALA A 27 1.64 -3.67 -6.16
C ALA A 27 0.39 -3.91 -7.02
N SER A 28 0.05 -5.18 -7.28
CA SER A 28 -1.16 -5.50 -8.05
C SER A 28 -2.48 -5.24 -7.29
N CYS A 29 -2.42 -4.87 -6.00
CA CYS A 29 -3.56 -4.36 -5.24
C CYS A 29 -3.59 -2.82 -5.20
N VAL A 30 -2.52 -2.13 -5.56
CA VAL A 30 -2.44 -0.67 -5.56
C VAL A 30 -2.73 -0.14 -6.97
N ASP A 31 -3.74 0.72 -7.08
CA ASP A 31 -4.07 1.35 -8.35
C ASP A 31 -2.95 2.29 -8.83
N GLY A 32 -2.59 2.18 -10.11
CA GLY A 32 -1.62 3.07 -10.73
C GLY A 32 -0.15 2.67 -10.59
N VAL A 33 0.17 1.57 -9.89
CA VAL A 33 1.54 1.05 -9.84
C VAL A 33 1.88 0.33 -11.16
N GLN A 34 3.03 0.67 -11.71
CA GLN A 34 3.58 0.17 -12.97
C GLN A 34 5.09 -0.04 -12.82
N ASP A 35 5.71 -0.77 -13.74
CA ASP A 35 7.17 -0.94 -13.82
C ASP A 35 7.82 -1.37 -12.48
N LEU A 36 7.18 -2.26 -11.73
CA LEU A 36 7.75 -2.77 -10.48
C LEU A 36 9.02 -3.57 -10.79
N VAL A 37 10.11 -3.19 -10.15
CA VAL A 37 11.41 -3.87 -10.20
C VAL A 37 11.84 -4.19 -8.78
N GLU A 38 12.08 -5.47 -8.52
CA GLU A 38 12.72 -5.95 -7.30
C GLU A 38 14.24 -5.76 -7.42
N ILE A 39 14.82 -5.04 -6.45
CA ILE A 39 16.27 -4.81 -6.37
C ILE A 39 16.89 -5.89 -5.50
N ASP A 40 16.27 -6.15 -4.34
CA ASP A 40 16.58 -7.25 -3.42
C ASP A 40 15.36 -7.55 -2.53
N ASP A 41 15.53 -8.45 -1.55
CA ASP A 41 14.49 -8.91 -0.61
C ASP A 41 13.78 -7.81 0.20
N ARG A 42 14.35 -6.59 0.26
CA ARG A 42 13.82 -5.46 1.03
C ARG A 42 13.69 -4.18 0.22
N HIS A 43 14.25 -4.11 -0.98
CA HIS A 43 14.26 -2.89 -1.80
C HIS A 43 13.57 -3.10 -3.13
N TYR A 44 12.67 -2.18 -3.45
CA TYR A 44 11.87 -2.21 -4.67
C TYR A 44 11.80 -0.82 -5.29
N THR A 45 11.65 -0.78 -6.61
CA THR A 45 11.34 0.46 -7.34
C THR A 45 10.12 0.26 -8.21
N ALA A 46 9.34 1.31 -8.43
CA ALA A 46 8.17 1.27 -9.28
C ALA A 46 7.82 2.67 -9.82
N THR A 47 6.93 2.73 -10.81
CA THR A 47 6.25 3.96 -11.22
C THR A 47 4.86 3.99 -10.59
N LEU A 48 4.50 5.07 -9.88
CA LEU A 48 3.13 5.32 -9.44
C LEU A 48 2.51 6.43 -10.29
N GLU A 49 1.49 6.10 -11.07
CA GLU A 49 0.66 7.05 -11.79
C GLU A 49 -0.70 7.18 -11.11
N THR A 50 -1.06 8.37 -10.66
CA THR A 50 -2.34 8.57 -9.97
C THR A 50 -2.94 9.94 -10.27
N ARG A 51 -4.26 10.04 -10.16
CA ARG A 51 -4.98 11.30 -10.28
C ARG A 51 -5.40 11.80 -8.91
N VAL A 52 -5.05 13.04 -8.60
CA VAL A 52 -5.50 13.73 -7.38
C VAL A 52 -6.26 14.97 -7.81
N ALA A 53 -7.57 15.00 -7.50
CA ALA A 53 -8.51 15.97 -8.07
C ALA A 53 -8.41 16.00 -9.61
N TYR A 54 -8.15 17.16 -10.21
CA TYR A 54 -8.04 17.31 -11.66
C TYR A 54 -6.62 17.06 -12.20
N ILE A 55 -5.61 16.92 -11.32
CA ILE A 55 -4.20 16.85 -11.70
C ILE A 55 -3.73 15.40 -11.76
N LYS A 56 -3.06 15.05 -12.87
CA LYS A 56 -2.37 13.76 -13.03
C LYS A 56 -0.97 13.86 -12.45
N PHE A 57 -0.61 12.91 -11.60
CA PHE A 57 0.72 12.79 -11.00
C PHE A 57 1.37 11.49 -11.45
N ARG A 58 2.69 11.55 -11.64
CA ARG A 58 3.52 10.39 -11.91
C ARG A 58 4.76 10.47 -11.03
N PHE A 59 5.08 9.39 -10.32
CA PHE A 59 6.22 9.30 -9.42
C PHE A 59 7.08 8.11 -9.79
N ALA A 60 8.40 8.29 -9.76
CA ALA A 60 9.33 7.20 -9.52
C ALA A 60 9.34 6.94 -8.02
N VAL A 61 9.01 5.72 -7.60
CA VAL A 61 8.87 5.32 -6.21
C VAL A 61 9.96 4.32 -5.86
N SER A 62 10.57 4.49 -4.70
CA SER A 62 11.43 3.49 -4.05
C SER A 62 10.79 3.07 -2.74
N VAL A 63 10.82 1.77 -2.46
CA VAL A 63 10.30 1.16 -1.23
C VAL A 63 11.43 0.40 -0.54
N GLU A 64 11.55 0.59 0.77
CA GLU A 64 12.46 -0.13 1.65
C GLU A 64 11.63 -0.80 2.77
N ILE A 65 11.72 -2.12 2.91
CA ILE A 65 11.15 -2.83 4.05
C ILE A 65 12.12 -2.72 5.23
N VAL A 66 11.73 -1.95 6.24
CA VAL A 66 12.59 -1.62 7.39
C VAL A 66 12.36 -2.57 8.58
N GLU A 67 11.18 -3.16 8.68
CA GLU A 67 10.84 -4.08 9.77
C GLU A 67 9.94 -5.20 9.24
N LEU A 68 10.30 -6.44 9.58
CA LEU A 68 9.51 -7.65 9.34
C LEU A 68 9.53 -8.48 10.61
N ASP A 69 8.38 -8.59 11.26
CA ASP A 69 8.15 -9.44 12.41
C ASP A 69 7.03 -10.41 12.06
N GLU A 70 7.40 -11.63 11.68
CA GLU A 70 6.46 -12.60 11.12
C GLU A 70 5.66 -13.33 12.21
N PRO A 71 4.33 -13.50 12.06
CA PRO A 71 3.43 -12.97 11.04
C PRO A 71 2.65 -11.72 11.50
N VAL A 72 3.25 -10.92 12.39
CA VAL A 72 2.58 -9.90 13.18
C VAL A 72 2.65 -8.51 12.54
N ARG A 73 3.79 -8.14 11.94
CA ARG A 73 4.04 -6.74 11.58
C ARG A 73 4.97 -6.56 10.39
N VAL A 74 4.64 -5.58 9.56
CA VAL A 74 5.45 -5.12 8.43
C VAL A 74 5.55 -3.60 8.48
N VAL A 75 6.78 -3.07 8.36
CA VAL A 75 7.02 -1.63 8.22
C VAL A 75 7.83 -1.36 6.97
N ALA A 76 7.36 -0.42 6.15
CA ALA A 76 8.02 0.00 4.93
C ALA A 76 8.17 1.52 4.87
N ARG A 77 9.31 1.98 4.37
CA ARG A 77 9.54 3.37 3.97
C ARG A 77 9.36 3.49 2.46
N VAL A 78 8.73 4.58 2.05
CA VAL A 78 8.40 4.86 0.66
C VAL A 78 8.89 6.26 0.35
N GLU A 79 9.63 6.41 -0.73
CA GLU A 79 9.98 7.70 -1.28
C GLU A 79 9.48 7.81 -2.72
N GLY A 80 8.78 8.91 -3.03
CA GLY A 80 8.27 9.21 -4.36
C GLY A 80 8.89 10.49 -4.89
N THR A 81 9.62 10.38 -5.99
CA THR A 81 10.14 11.52 -6.75
C THR A 81 9.24 11.78 -7.95
N PRO A 82 8.60 12.96 -8.05
CA PRO A 82 7.73 13.27 -9.17
C PRO A 82 8.49 13.36 -10.49
N ILE A 83 7.88 12.83 -11.54
CA ILE A 83 8.39 12.93 -12.92
C ILE A 83 7.75 14.17 -13.56
N GLY A 84 8.55 15.20 -13.84
CA GLY A 84 8.11 16.42 -14.55
C GLY A 84 7.41 17.50 -13.71
N MET A 85 7.16 17.28 -12.41
CA MET A 85 6.62 18.29 -11.49
C MET A 85 7.56 18.51 -10.30
N VAL A 86 7.48 19.67 -9.64
CA VAL A 86 8.25 19.97 -8.42
C VAL A 86 7.51 19.47 -7.17
N GLY A 87 8.16 18.62 -6.38
CA GLY A 87 7.69 18.09 -5.09
C GLY A 87 8.45 16.85 -4.65
N ARG A 88 8.12 16.32 -3.47
CA ARG A 88 8.58 15.02 -2.98
C ARG A 88 7.48 14.41 -2.12
N LEU A 89 7.33 13.09 -2.22
CA LEU A 89 6.53 12.29 -1.32
C LEU A 89 7.48 11.44 -0.50
N THR A 90 7.31 11.43 0.82
CA THR A 90 7.87 10.39 1.67
C THR A 90 6.74 9.81 2.51
N ALA A 91 6.79 8.51 2.77
CA ALA A 91 5.83 7.87 3.63
C ALA A 91 6.48 6.73 4.44
N THR A 92 5.94 6.49 5.62
CA THR A 92 6.17 5.27 6.39
C THR A 92 4.84 4.54 6.52
N SER A 93 4.81 3.28 6.10
CA SER A 93 3.68 2.38 6.22
C SER A 93 3.97 1.36 7.30
N THR A 94 3.04 1.19 8.23
CA THR A 94 3.05 0.14 9.25
C THR A 94 1.78 -0.68 9.11
N GLY A 95 1.90 -1.99 8.99
CA GLY A 95 0.77 -2.92 9.04
C GLY A 95 0.94 -3.89 10.20
N ASN A 96 -0.02 -3.92 11.12
CA ASN A 96 -0.10 -4.91 12.19
C ASN A 96 -1.23 -5.90 11.87
N LEU A 97 -0.94 -7.19 11.94
CA LEU A 97 -1.84 -8.27 11.63
C LEU A 97 -2.33 -8.94 12.90
N GLU A 98 -3.64 -8.90 13.10
CA GLU A 98 -4.33 -9.54 14.21
C GLU A 98 -5.17 -10.69 13.70
N GLU A 99 -5.03 -11.84 14.35
CA GLU A 99 -5.87 -12.99 14.07
C GLU A 99 -7.31 -12.72 14.54
N GLN A 100 -8.28 -13.15 13.75
CA GLN A 100 -9.71 -13.05 14.04
C GLN A 100 -10.36 -14.42 13.75
N ASP A 101 -11.55 -14.67 14.28
CA ASP A 101 -12.30 -15.90 14.02
C ASP A 101 -12.55 -16.08 12.51
N GLY A 102 -11.78 -16.95 11.87
CA GLY A 102 -11.87 -17.25 10.44
C GLY A 102 -11.22 -16.22 9.50
N GLY A 103 -10.37 -15.31 10.00
CA GLY A 103 -9.71 -14.31 9.15
C GLY A 103 -8.60 -13.51 9.83
N THR A 104 -8.17 -12.43 9.19
CA THR A 104 -7.12 -11.55 9.68
C THR A 104 -7.54 -10.10 9.57
N ALA A 105 -7.36 -9.34 10.64
CA ALA A 105 -7.47 -7.90 10.63
C ALA A 105 -6.10 -7.27 10.39
N VAL A 106 -5.98 -6.45 9.34
CA VAL A 106 -4.78 -5.68 9.04
C VAL A 106 -5.02 -4.24 9.49
N ASN A 107 -4.50 -3.89 10.67
CA ASN A 107 -4.51 -2.52 11.20
C ASN A 107 -3.32 -1.78 10.62
N TYR A 108 -3.57 -0.81 9.74
CA TYR A 108 -2.51 -0.10 9.05
C TYR A 108 -2.43 1.37 9.47
N GLU A 109 -1.23 1.91 9.37
CA GLU A 109 -0.90 3.30 9.59
C GLU A 109 0.02 3.79 8.48
N LEU A 110 -0.29 4.95 7.91
CA LEU A 110 0.51 5.63 6.91
C LEU A 110 0.84 7.04 7.39
N GLU A 111 2.11 7.29 7.65
CA GLU A 111 2.62 8.63 7.90
C GLU A 111 3.23 9.20 6.62
N VAL A 112 2.61 10.22 6.05
CA VAL A 112 2.97 10.79 4.75
C VAL A 112 3.41 12.24 4.88
N ALA A 113 4.54 12.60 4.28
CA ALA A 113 4.97 13.97 4.08
C ALA A 113 4.98 14.31 2.59
N LEU A 114 4.34 15.42 2.24
CA LEU A 114 4.24 15.91 0.86
C LEU A 114 4.77 17.34 0.81
N THR A 115 5.58 17.62 -0.22
CA THR A 115 6.14 18.95 -0.46
C THR A 115 5.82 19.43 -1.88
N GLY A 116 6.05 20.72 -2.15
CA GLY A 116 5.80 21.32 -3.46
C GLY A 116 4.30 21.36 -3.82
N LYS A 117 3.99 21.14 -5.11
CA LYS A 117 2.61 21.27 -5.62
C LYS A 117 1.61 20.29 -5.00
N LEU A 118 2.08 19.15 -4.51
CA LEU A 118 1.23 18.18 -3.79
C LEU A 118 0.82 18.70 -2.41
N GLY A 119 1.76 19.29 -1.70
CA GLY A 119 1.50 19.90 -0.39
C GLY A 119 0.47 21.04 -0.47
N SER A 120 0.45 21.78 -1.59
CA SER A 120 -0.50 22.88 -1.78
C SER A 120 -1.95 22.48 -2.07
N LEU A 121 -2.23 21.20 -2.37
CA LEU A 121 -3.61 20.74 -2.63
C LEU A 121 -4.50 20.75 -1.38
N GLY A 122 -3.89 20.86 -0.20
CA GLY A 122 -4.59 20.90 1.08
C GLY A 122 -5.00 19.52 1.59
N GLN A 123 -5.17 19.42 2.91
CA GLN A 123 -5.46 18.14 3.58
C GLN A 123 -6.79 17.47 3.13
N PRO A 124 -7.91 18.18 2.88
CA PRO A 124 -9.16 17.53 2.51
C PRO A 124 -9.07 16.74 1.20
N VAL A 125 -8.41 17.31 0.18
CA VAL A 125 -8.22 16.68 -1.13
C VAL A 125 -7.38 15.41 -1.00
N LEU A 126 -6.28 15.50 -0.25
CA LEU A 126 -5.37 14.38 -0.01
C LEU A 126 -6.04 13.26 0.81
N LYS A 127 -6.83 13.62 1.82
CA LYS A 127 -7.64 12.66 2.60
C LYS A 127 -8.67 11.93 1.73
N SER A 128 -9.32 12.62 0.81
CA SER A 128 -10.25 11.99 -0.13
C SER A 128 -9.54 10.94 -0.98
N LYS A 129 -8.37 11.29 -1.54
CA LYS A 129 -7.60 10.35 -2.36
C LYS A 129 -7.09 9.15 -1.56
N ALA A 130 -6.60 9.37 -0.34
CA ALA A 130 -6.14 8.28 0.52
C ALA A 130 -7.26 7.28 0.81
N LYS A 131 -8.47 7.75 1.13
CA LYS A 131 -9.66 6.90 1.35
C LYS A 131 -10.08 6.14 0.09
N GLU A 132 -9.97 6.76 -1.08
CA GLU A 132 -10.25 6.10 -2.36
C GLU A 132 -9.28 4.93 -2.60
N MET A 133 -7.98 5.18 -2.43
CA MET A 133 -6.94 4.15 -2.60
C MET A 133 -7.07 3.02 -1.57
N GLU A 134 -7.38 3.36 -0.31
CA GLU A 134 -7.68 2.38 0.75
C GLU A 134 -8.82 1.44 0.33
N ARG A 135 -9.96 2.00 -0.10
CA ARG A 135 -11.13 1.21 -0.51
C ARG A 135 -10.80 0.28 -1.68
N GLN A 136 -10.06 0.78 -2.68
CA GLN A 136 -9.65 -0.02 -3.83
C GLN A 136 -8.69 -1.14 -3.43
N PHE A 137 -7.71 -0.84 -2.58
CA PHE A 137 -6.77 -1.83 -2.07
C PHE A 137 -7.49 -2.92 -1.26
N ALA A 138 -8.35 -2.52 -0.32
CA ALA A 138 -9.16 -3.43 0.49
C ALA A 138 -10.03 -4.36 -0.36
N SER A 139 -10.70 -3.80 -1.38
CA SER A 139 -11.51 -4.60 -2.30
C SER A 139 -10.67 -5.60 -3.11
N ARG A 140 -9.52 -5.17 -3.64
CA ARG A 140 -8.64 -6.03 -4.46
C ARG A 140 -7.99 -7.14 -3.64
N ILE A 141 -7.52 -6.84 -2.42
CA ILE A 141 -6.90 -7.86 -1.55
C ILE A 141 -7.94 -8.91 -1.14
N GLN A 142 -9.13 -8.48 -0.71
CA GLN A 142 -10.23 -9.40 -0.35
C GLN A 142 -10.61 -10.31 -1.52
N ALA A 143 -10.77 -9.76 -2.73
CA ALA A 143 -11.09 -10.53 -3.92
C ALA A 143 -10.03 -11.60 -4.25
N LYS A 144 -8.73 -11.26 -4.13
CA LYS A 144 -7.64 -12.22 -4.39
C LYS A 144 -7.60 -13.35 -3.38
N PHE A 145 -7.87 -13.08 -2.11
CA PHE A 145 -7.94 -14.12 -1.08
C PHE A 145 -9.19 -14.99 -1.21
N GLN A 146 -10.34 -14.42 -1.59
CA GLN A 146 -11.55 -15.20 -1.86
C GLN A 146 -11.36 -16.15 -3.05
N ALA A 147 -10.72 -15.70 -4.14
CA ALA A 147 -10.43 -16.54 -5.30
C ALA A 147 -9.47 -17.70 -4.95
N THR A 148 -8.53 -17.46 -4.04
CA THR A 148 -7.58 -18.49 -3.57
C THR A 148 -8.29 -19.57 -2.74
N ASN A 149 -9.23 -19.18 -1.86
CA ASN A 149 -9.99 -20.11 -1.03
C ASN A 149 -11.01 -20.95 -1.83
N ALA A 150 -11.52 -20.43 -2.96
CA ALA A 150 -12.45 -21.17 -3.81
C ALA A 150 -11.75 -22.26 -4.65
N GLY A 151 -10.46 -22.10 -4.95
CA GLY A 151 -9.68 -23.05 -5.75
C GLY A 151 -9.13 -24.25 -4.98
N SER A 152 -9.06 -24.18 -3.65
CA SER A 152 -8.57 -25.26 -2.77
C SER A 152 -9.66 -26.20 -2.25
N ALA A 153 -10.91 -26.03 -2.70
CA ALA A 153 -12.06 -26.85 -2.34
C ALA A 153 -12.46 -27.89 -3.41
N THR A 154 -11.56 -28.23 -4.35
CA THR A 154 -11.79 -29.27 -5.39
C THR A 154 -10.72 -30.36 -5.27
#